data_AF-M1AG23-F1
#
_entry.id   AF-M1AG23-F1
#
_cell.length_a   1.000
_cell.length_b   1.000
_cell.length_c   1.000
_cell.angle_alpha   90.00
_cell.angle_beta   90.00
_cell.angle_gamma   90.00
#
_symmetry.space_group_name_H-M   'P 1'
#
loop_
_entity.id
_entity.type
_entity.pdbx_description
1 polymer ?
#
loop_
_entity_poly.entity_id
_entity_poly.type
_entity_poly.pdbx_seq_one_letter_code
_entity_poly.pdbx_strand_id
1 'polypeptide(L)'
;MPQITQLTEDLAVADKDNGPRTTNDVKLINAGRILENSKTLGESRLPAIEVPGGVITMHVVVRPPVNDRNNDKLKDDSLKKGGCACTIL
;
A
#
# COMPACT_ATOMS: atom_id res chain seq x y z
N MET A 1 18.74 4.73 -8.72
CA MET A 1 17.50 3.98 -9.02
C MET A 1 16.36 4.65 -8.25
N PRO A 2 15.12 4.66 -8.76
CA PRO A 2 14.01 5.31 -8.06
C PRO A 2 13.69 4.62 -6.74
N GLN A 3 13.32 5.43 -5.74
CA GLN A 3 12.85 4.96 -4.44
C GLN A 3 11.39 4.50 -4.53
N ILE A 4 11.01 3.50 -3.73
CA ILE A 4 9.62 3.03 -3.67
C ILE A 4 8.69 4.12 -3.13
N THR A 5 9.15 4.91 -2.15
CA THR A 5 8.38 6.05 -1.63
C THR A 5 7.91 6.98 -2.74
N GLN A 6 8.79 7.33 -3.69
CA GLN A 6 8.44 8.23 -4.79
C GLN A 6 7.28 7.67 -5.63
N LEU A 7 7.30 6.37 -5.95
CA LEU A 7 6.21 5.72 -6.68
C LEU A 7 4.90 5.71 -5.89
N THR A 8 4.97 5.50 -4.57
CA THR A 8 3.78 5.56 -3.72
C THR A 8 3.24 6.98 -3.55
N GLU A 9 4.11 8.00 -3.58
CA GLU A 9 3.72 9.41 -3.57
C GLU A 9 3.02 9.78 -4.86
N ASP A 10 3.58 9.40 -6.01
CA ASP A 10 2.97 9.65 -7.33
C ASP A 10 1.58 9.00 -7.44
N LEU A 11 1.38 7.83 -6.83
CA LEU A 11 0.08 7.15 -6.74
C LEU A 11 -0.88 7.79 -5.74
N ALA A 12 -0.39 8.29 -4.61
CA ALA A 12 -1.18 8.98 -3.57
C ALA A 12 -1.68 10.37 -4.03
N VAL A 13 -1.07 10.94 -5.06
CA VAL A 13 -1.47 12.23 -5.64
C VAL A 13 -2.62 12.08 -6.65
N ALA A 14 -3.10 10.85 -6.93
CA ALA A 14 -4.19 10.64 -7.87
C ALA A 14 -5.55 11.14 -7.29
N ASP A 15 -5.97 12.32 -7.78
CA ASP A 15 -7.19 13.08 -7.45
C ASP A 15 -8.48 12.29 -7.73
N LYS A 16 -8.81 11.33 -6.86
CA LYS A 16 -10.10 10.64 -6.86
C LYS A 16 -10.57 10.55 -5.42
N ASP A 17 -11.83 10.91 -5.17
CA ASP A 17 -12.45 11.02 -3.84
C ASP A 17 -12.28 9.77 -2.94
N ASN A 18 -12.07 8.59 -3.56
CA ASN A 18 -11.84 7.29 -2.90
C ASN A 18 -10.41 6.73 -3.10
N GLY A 19 -9.46 7.55 -3.53
CA GLY A 19 -8.06 7.16 -3.77
C GLY A 19 -7.21 7.11 -2.48
N PRO A 20 -5.98 6.59 -2.58
CA PRO A 20 -5.01 6.69 -1.49
C PRO A 20 -4.70 8.16 -1.20
N ARG A 21 -4.72 8.58 0.07
CA ARG A 21 -4.43 9.97 0.47
C ARG A 21 -2.97 10.16 0.89
N THR A 22 -2.35 9.08 1.36
CA THR A 22 -0.98 9.07 1.85
C THR A 22 -0.24 7.86 1.33
N THR A 23 1.09 7.87 1.42
CA THR A 23 1.93 6.71 1.07
C THR A 23 1.63 5.47 1.90
N ASN A 24 1.04 5.62 3.09
CA ASN A 24 0.64 4.50 3.96
C ASN A 24 -0.62 3.78 3.47
N ASP A 25 -1.40 4.44 2.62
CA ASP A 25 -2.59 3.89 2.00
C ASP A 25 -2.24 2.99 0.80
N VAL A 26 -0.97 2.97 0.39
CA VAL A 26 -0.49 2.22 -0.78
C VAL A 26 0.53 1.16 -0.35
N LYS A 27 0.37 -0.06 -0.86
CA LYS A 27 1.40 -1.09 -0.80
C LYS A 27 1.69 -1.62 -2.20
N LEU A 28 2.97 -1.63 -2.57
CA LEU A 28 3.43 -2.28 -3.80
C LEU A 28 3.74 -3.75 -3.52
N ILE A 29 3.33 -4.63 -4.43
CA ILE A 29 3.60 -6.06 -4.37
C ILE A 29 4.25 -6.50 -5.67
N ASN A 30 5.37 -7.20 -5.56
CA ASN A 30 6.09 -7.78 -6.68
C ASN A 30 6.43 -9.25 -6.38
N ALA A 31 6.11 -10.14 -7.32
CA ALA A 31 6.31 -11.60 -7.21
C ALA A 31 5.94 -12.19 -5.83
N GLY A 32 4.80 -11.76 -5.28
CA GLY A 32 4.28 -12.23 -3.99
C GLY A 32 4.91 -11.60 -2.74
N ARG A 33 5.82 -10.62 -2.90
CA ARG A 33 6.40 -9.86 -1.78
C ARG A 33 5.87 -8.44 -1.75
N ILE A 34 5.49 -7.98 -0.55
CA ILE A 34 5.21 -6.56 -0.31
C ILE A 34 6.55 -5.83 -0.27
N LEU A 35 6.65 -4.72 -0.99
CA LEU A 35 7.85 -3.89 -1.05
C LEU A 35 7.84 -2.83 0.07
N GLU A 36 9.01 -2.53 0.60
CA GLU A 36 9.19 -1.54 1.66
C GLU A 36 9.52 -0.17 1.06
N ASN A 37 8.83 0.88 1.52
CA ASN A 37 9.02 2.24 1.00
C ASN A 37 10.45 2.78 1.18
N SER A 38 11.17 2.34 2.21
CA SER A 38 12.56 2.72 2.49
C SER A 38 13.57 2.23 1.47
N LYS A 39 13.20 1.26 0.61
CA LYS A 39 14.09 0.64 -0.37
C LYS A 39 13.91 1.26 -1.76
N THR A 40 14.94 1.10 -2.58
CA THR A 40 14.85 1.36 -4.02
C THR A 40 14.13 0.22 -4.73
N LEU A 41 13.63 0.49 -5.94
CA LEU A 41 13.14 -0.59 -6.81
C LEU A 41 14.22 -1.65 -7.06
N GLY A 42 15.48 -1.25 -7.20
CA GLY A 42 16.61 -2.14 -7.47
C GLY A 42 16.87 -3.15 -6.35
N GLU A 43 16.87 -2.68 -5.11
CA GLU A 43 17.05 -3.53 -3.91
C GLU A 43 15.87 -4.47 -3.67
N SER A 44 14.73 -4.16 -4.28
CA SER A 44 13.49 -4.95 -4.18
C SER A 44 13.28 -5.92 -5.34
N ARG A 45 14.13 -5.86 -6.37
CA ARG A 45 14.07 -6.78 -7.52
C ARG A 45 14.40 -8.21 -7.11
N LEU A 46 13.78 -9.15 -7.82
CA LEU A 46 14.06 -10.57 -7.68
C LEU A 46 14.69 -11.11 -8.98
N PRO A 47 16.03 -11.15 -9.08
CA PRO A 47 16.74 -11.55 -10.31
C PRO A 47 16.38 -12.95 -10.82
N ALA A 48 15.90 -13.83 -9.95
CA ALA A 48 15.49 -15.18 -10.31
C ALA A 48 14.17 -15.23 -11.11
N ILE A 49 13.35 -14.17 -11.04
CA ILE A 49 12.00 -14.12 -11.62
C ILE A 49 11.91 -12.97 -12.64
N GLU A 50 12.72 -11.92 -12.47
CA GLU A 50 12.69 -10.71 -13.28
C GLU A 50 13.80 -10.69 -14.33
N VAL A 51 13.40 -10.46 -15.58
CA VAL A 51 14.35 -10.32 -16.69
C VAL A 51 14.95 -8.91 -16.71
N PRO A 52 16.29 -8.75 -16.75
CA PRO A 52 16.93 -7.45 -16.95
C PRO A 52 16.49 -6.79 -18.26
N GLY A 53 16.13 -5.51 -18.21
CA GLY A 53 15.60 -4.78 -19.38
C GLY A 53 14.14 -5.10 -19.74
N GLY A 54 13.52 -6.09 -19.10
CA GLY A 54 12.09 -6.38 -19.22
C GLY A 54 11.23 -5.43 -18.38
N VAL A 55 9.95 -5.31 -18.77
CA VAL A 55 8.94 -4.63 -17.98
C VAL A 55 8.59 -5.47 -16.76
N ILE A 56 8.51 -4.85 -15.59
CA ILE A 56 8.04 -5.49 -14.36
C ILE A 56 6.63 -4.97 -14.07
N THR A 57 5.68 -5.88 -13.94
CA THR A 57 4.32 -5.56 -13.50
C THR A 57 4.22 -5.75 -11.99
N MET A 58 3.88 -4.69 -11.27
CA MET A 58 3.62 -4.72 -9.83
C MET A 58 2.13 -4.62 -9.55
N HIS A 59 1.68 -5.28 -8.48
CA HIS A 59 0.33 -5.11 -7.96
C HIS A 59 0.33 -3.96 -6.96
N VAL A 60 -0.68 -3.10 -7.05
CA VAL A 60 -0.89 -1.99 -6.11
C VAL A 60 -2.10 -2.31 -5.26
N VAL A 61 -1.92 -2.37 -3.94
CA VAL A 61 -3.01 -2.47 -2.99
C VAL A 61 -3.26 -1.10 -2.39
N VAL A 62 -4.44 -0.56 -2.67
CA VAL A 62 -4.92 0.69 -2.06
C VAL A 62 -5.79 0.32 -0.87
N ARG A 63 -5.39 0.76 0.31
CA ARG A 63 -6.21 0.72 1.52
C ARG A 63 -6.92 2.05 1.67
N PRO A 64 -8.26 2.05 1.80
CA PRO A 64 -8.98 3.28 2.13
C PRO A 64 -8.45 3.86 3.45
N PRO A 65 -8.29 5.19 3.55
CA PRO A 65 -7.91 5.83 4.80
C PRO A 65 -9.01 5.54 5.85
N VAL A 66 -8.61 4.98 6.99
CA VAL A 66 -9.50 4.87 8.15
C VAL A 66 -9.81 6.29 8.62
N ASN A 67 -11.05 6.71 8.41
CA ASN A 67 -11.53 7.97 8.94
C ASN A 67 -11.66 7.81 10.46
N ASP A 68 -10.73 8.37 11.24
CA ASP A 68 -10.83 8.49 12.70
C ASP A 68 -11.96 9.46 13.09
N ARG A 69 -13.21 9.14 12.71
CA ARG A 69 -14.42 9.78 13.22
C ARG A 69 -14.83 9.12 14.52
N ASN A 70 -13.96 9.17 15.54
CA ASN A 70 -14.35 9.05 16.95
C ASN A 70 -13.14 9.34 17.86
N ASN A 71 -12.80 10.62 18.02
CA ASN A 71 -12.00 11.09 19.16
C ASN A 71 -12.82 12.07 20.00
N ASP A 72 -14.04 11.67 20.37
CA ASP A 72 -14.75 12.30 21.48
C ASP A 72 -15.34 11.23 22.41
N LYS A 73 -14.69 11.14 23.58
CA LYS A 73 -15.17 10.66 24.88
C LYS A 73 -15.29 9.15 25.14
N LEU A 74 -14.37 8.72 26.01
CA LEU A 74 -14.63 8.10 27.33
C LEU A 74 -15.29 6.71 27.41
N LYS A 75 -14.59 5.80 28.13
CA LYS A 75 -15.03 4.56 28.81
C LYS A 75 -15.23 3.28 27.98
N ASP A 76 -14.37 2.32 28.31
CA ASP A 76 -14.63 0.93 28.75
C ASP A 76 -15.71 0.05 28.12
N ASP A 77 -15.36 -1.24 28.04
CA ASP A 77 -16.13 -2.44 27.74
C ASP A 77 -16.51 -2.80 26.29
N SER A 78 -15.68 -3.69 25.73
CA SER A 78 -16.06 -4.88 24.95
C SER A 78 -17.30 -4.77 24.04
N LEU A 79 -17.13 -4.49 22.73
CA LEU A 79 -17.85 -5.25 21.70
C LEU A 79 -17.34 -5.05 20.26
N LYS A 80 -17.24 -6.19 19.56
CA LYS A 80 -17.20 -6.41 18.09
C LYS A 80 -15.92 -6.01 17.34
N LYS A 81 -15.01 -6.99 17.34
CA LYS A 81 -14.00 -7.25 16.31
C LYS A 81 -14.67 -7.41 14.93
N GLY A 82 -15.02 -6.31 14.27
CA GLY A 82 -15.42 -6.27 12.87
C GLY A 82 -14.17 -6.32 11.99
N GLY A 83 -13.63 -7.52 11.76
CA GLY A 83 -12.54 -7.70 10.80
C GLY A 83 -13.05 -7.40 9.40
N CYS A 84 -12.47 -6.39 8.74
CA CYS A 84 -12.69 -6.17 7.32
C CYS A 84 -11.96 -7.28 6.54
N ALA A 85 -12.70 -8.22 5.96
CA ALA A 85 -12.17 -9.26 5.11
C ALA A 85 -12.17 -8.77 3.66
N CYS A 86 -11.04 -8.21 3.22
CA CYS A 86 -10.82 -7.93 1.80
C CYS A 86 -10.41 -9.23 1.10
N THR A 87 -11.16 -9.63 0.07
CA THR A 87 -10.81 -10.77 -0.80
C THR A 87 -10.24 -10.21 -2.10
N ILE A 88 -9.16 -10.83 -2.61
CA ILE A 88 -8.64 -10.55 -3.95
C ILE A 88 -9.41 -11.49 -4.89
N LEU A 89 -10.17 -10.92 -5.83
CA LEU A 89 -10.86 -11.66 -6.90
C LEU A 89 -9.89 -11.93 -8.06
#